data_AF-A0A1Z8TWE5-F1
#
_entry.id   AF-A0A1Z8TWE5-F1
#
_cell.length_a   1.000
_cell.length_b   1.000
_cell.length_c   1.000
_cell.angle_alpha   90.00
_cell.angle_beta   90.00
_cell.angle_gamma   90.00
#
_symmetry.space_group_name_H-M   'P 1'
#
loop_
_entity.id
_entity.type
_entity.pdbx_description
1 polymer ?
#
loop_
_entity_poly.entity_id
_entity_poly.type
_entity_poly.pdbx_seq_one_letter_code
_entity_poly.pdbx_strand_id
1 'polypeptide(L)'
;MAINHYFQGGKGIGNNAEKVLHENLIIEGLKIYGQDVYYLPRTLVNRDLVLGEDTTSRFDDSYMIEMYFETTEGFAGEQELINKFGLEIREDTTLVVSKRRFEEHVASKANLIAVGRPNEGDIIYLPLMNSFFEIKFVEDQEPFFQLGNLPVYKLRVSRFEYSNEEINTGQDLLDQAEDKYTLNTLNHKLSLESGQVALTGDGSIELEDYFDYSTGQKSLLMLETYSGTDNIATQSPYASNLDLNSEAGYDTAGTADDILDFTERNPFGEVDE
;
A
#
# COMPACT_ATOMS: atom_id res chain seq x y z
N MET A 1 -0.35 -52.24 8.16
CA MET A 1 -0.18 -50.83 8.58
C MET A 1 -0.62 -49.97 7.41
N ALA A 2 -1.49 -48.97 7.62
CA ALA A 2 -2.02 -48.14 6.53
C ALA A 2 -1.02 -47.08 6.02
N ILE A 3 0.00 -46.75 6.81
CA ILE A 3 1.04 -45.76 6.51
C ILE A 3 2.42 -46.42 6.37
N ASN A 4 3.27 -45.86 5.50
CA ASN A 4 4.58 -46.43 5.20
C ASN A 4 5.61 -46.09 6.29
N HIS A 5 6.13 -47.13 6.95
CA HIS A 5 7.07 -47.04 8.06
C HIS A 5 8.40 -46.35 7.67
N TYR A 6 8.88 -46.54 6.45
CA TYR A 6 10.15 -46.00 5.98
C TYR A 6 10.12 -44.48 5.77
N PHE A 7 8.93 -43.91 5.54
CA PHE A 7 8.76 -42.47 5.35
C PHE A 7 8.42 -41.76 6.66
N GLN A 8 7.70 -42.41 7.58
CA GLN A 8 7.18 -41.73 8.78
C GLN A 8 7.99 -41.93 10.06
N GLY A 9 9.02 -42.78 10.08
CA GLY A 9 9.86 -43.02 11.26
C GLY A 9 9.07 -43.42 12.53
N GLY A 10 7.85 -43.93 12.36
CA GLY A 10 6.93 -44.26 13.46
C GLY A 10 6.29 -43.09 14.20
N LYS A 11 6.51 -41.83 13.79
CA LYS A 11 6.01 -40.62 14.50
C LYS A 11 5.01 -39.77 13.72
N GLY A 12 4.70 -40.13 12.47
CA GLY A 12 3.72 -39.41 11.65
C GLY A 12 4.16 -38.03 11.13
N ILE A 13 5.42 -37.64 11.35
CA ILE A 13 5.97 -36.29 11.07
C ILE A 13 7.02 -36.31 9.93
N GLY A 14 7.27 -37.48 9.32
CA GLY A 14 8.21 -37.71 8.22
C GLY A 14 9.70 -37.50 8.57
N ASN A 15 10.59 -37.89 7.65
CA ASN A 15 12.05 -37.81 7.83
C ASN A 15 12.60 -36.41 7.48
N ASN A 16 13.69 -35.95 8.12
CA ASN A 16 14.33 -34.67 7.83
C ASN A 16 14.75 -34.51 6.36
N ALA A 17 15.26 -35.58 5.74
CA ALA A 17 15.62 -35.56 4.32
C ALA A 17 14.41 -35.31 3.41
N GLU A 18 13.23 -35.82 3.79
CA GLU A 18 11.98 -35.61 3.06
C GLU A 18 11.48 -34.18 3.22
N LYS A 19 11.60 -33.59 4.42
CA LYS A 19 11.29 -32.18 4.66
C LYS A 19 12.12 -31.25 3.79
N VAL A 20 13.43 -31.50 3.71
CA VAL A 20 14.35 -30.73 2.85
C VAL A 20 14.01 -30.92 1.37
N LEU A 21 13.69 -32.14 0.93
CA LEU A 21 13.29 -32.38 -0.45
C LEU A 21 11.98 -31.65 -0.80
N HIS A 22 10.99 -31.69 0.09
CA HIS A 22 9.72 -31.01 -0.08
C HIS A 22 9.91 -29.49 -0.15
N GLU A 23 10.72 -28.93 0.74
CA GLU A 23 11.09 -27.52 0.71
C GLU A 23 11.83 -27.13 -0.58
N ASN A 24 12.76 -27.95 -1.06
CA ASN A 24 13.46 -27.72 -2.32
C ASN A 24 12.50 -27.70 -3.52
N LEU A 25 11.51 -28.59 -3.54
CA LEU A 25 10.51 -28.65 -4.61
C LEU A 25 9.61 -27.41 -4.59
N ILE A 26 9.25 -26.92 -3.41
CA ILE A 26 8.50 -25.66 -3.26
C ILE A 26 9.33 -24.49 -3.78
N ILE A 27 10.59 -24.38 -3.36
CA ILE A 27 11.48 -23.30 -3.82
C ILE A 27 11.67 -23.35 -5.33
N GLU A 28 11.85 -24.54 -5.90
CA GLU A 28 11.93 -24.69 -7.36
C GLU A 28 10.62 -24.28 -8.04
N GLY A 29 9.47 -24.63 -7.47
CA GLY A 29 8.18 -24.13 -7.92
C GLY A 29 8.10 -22.60 -7.93
N LEU A 30 8.47 -21.95 -6.82
CA LEU A 30 8.52 -20.49 -6.73
C LEU A 30 9.44 -19.88 -7.81
N LYS A 31 10.55 -20.52 -8.15
CA LYS A 31 11.43 -20.02 -9.22
C LYS A 31 10.87 -20.20 -10.63
N ILE A 32 10.00 -21.18 -10.84
CA ILE A 32 9.41 -21.47 -12.16
C ILE A 32 8.22 -20.56 -12.45
N TYR A 33 7.31 -20.41 -11.49
CA TYR A 33 6.04 -19.69 -11.69
C TYR A 33 5.83 -18.50 -10.74
N GLY A 34 6.73 -18.26 -9.80
CA GLY A 34 6.72 -17.05 -9.01
C GLY A 34 7.13 -15.85 -9.83
N GLN A 35 6.98 -14.69 -9.21
CA GLN A 35 7.32 -13.39 -9.76
C GLN A 35 8.38 -12.73 -8.86
N ASP A 36 9.27 -11.98 -9.50
CA ASP A 36 10.27 -11.18 -8.81
C ASP A 36 9.59 -9.96 -8.17
N VAL A 37 9.70 -9.86 -6.84
CA VAL A 37 9.17 -8.74 -6.07
C VAL A 37 10.29 -8.09 -5.26
N TYR A 38 10.10 -6.82 -4.92
CA TYR A 38 11.00 -6.11 -4.02
C TYR A 38 10.39 -6.07 -2.62
N TYR A 39 11.14 -6.56 -1.64
CA TYR A 39 10.82 -6.48 -0.22
C TYR A 39 11.53 -5.27 0.40
N LEU A 40 10.77 -4.38 1.02
CA LEU A 40 11.26 -3.16 1.65
C LEU A 40 10.99 -3.25 3.17
N PRO A 41 12.02 -3.50 4.00
CA PRO A 41 11.86 -3.53 5.44
C PRO A 41 11.62 -2.11 5.98
N ARG A 42 10.67 -1.96 6.90
CA ARG A 42 10.40 -0.68 7.54
C ARG A 42 11.46 -0.37 8.59
N THR A 43 11.91 0.88 8.62
CA THR A 43 12.72 1.44 9.69
C THR A 43 11.88 2.45 10.47
N LEU A 44 11.75 2.25 11.78
CA LEU A 44 11.00 3.17 12.65
C LEU A 44 11.85 4.40 12.96
N VAL A 45 11.35 5.59 12.62
CA VAL A 45 11.98 6.87 12.96
C VAL A 45 11.41 7.36 14.27
N ASN A 46 12.32 7.72 15.21
CA ASN A 46 12.10 8.31 16.54
C ASN A 46 10.67 8.26 17.12
N ARG A 47 10.48 7.38 18.10
CA ARG A 47 9.29 7.34 18.95
C ARG A 47 9.32 8.52 19.93
N ASP A 48 8.49 9.54 19.73
CA ASP A 48 8.28 10.55 20.77
C ASP A 48 7.46 9.94 21.91
N LEU A 49 8.17 9.38 22.88
CA LEU A 49 7.62 8.80 24.10
C LEU A 49 6.95 9.85 25.02
N VAL A 50 7.19 11.14 24.80
CA VAL A 50 6.71 12.23 25.66
C VAL A 50 5.37 12.77 25.15
N LEU A 51 5.21 12.97 23.84
CA LEU A 51 3.97 13.48 23.25
C LEU A 51 3.02 12.36 22.80
N GLY A 52 3.47 11.11 22.77
CA GLY A 52 2.66 9.99 22.30
C GLY A 52 2.30 10.10 20.81
N GLU A 53 3.12 10.84 20.05
CA GLU A 53 3.01 10.93 18.60
C GLU A 53 3.29 9.57 17.96
N ASP A 54 2.63 9.32 16.82
CA ASP A 54 2.83 8.09 16.08
C ASP A 54 4.23 8.02 15.47
N THR A 55 4.80 6.82 15.41
CA THR A 55 6.14 6.63 14.85
C THR A 55 6.07 6.72 13.33
N THR A 56 6.75 7.71 12.75
CA THR A 56 6.93 7.77 11.29
C THR A 56 7.77 6.58 10.82
N SER A 57 7.34 5.94 9.74
CA SER A 57 8.08 4.84 9.10
C SER A 57 8.89 5.37 7.91
N ARG A 58 10.06 4.78 7.67
CA ARG A 58 10.95 5.08 6.55
C ARG A 58 11.43 3.81 5.88
N PHE A 59 11.59 3.83 4.56
CA PHE A 59 12.00 2.68 3.75
C PHE A 59 13.25 3.00 2.93
N ASP A 60 14.40 2.52 3.40
CA ASP A 60 15.73 2.84 2.83
C ASP A 60 16.36 1.72 2.01
N ASP A 61 15.93 0.48 2.25
CA ASP A 61 16.54 -0.70 1.64
C ASP A 61 15.49 -1.45 0.80
N SER A 62 15.95 -2.12 -0.25
CA SER A 62 15.13 -3.03 -1.03
C SER A 62 15.86 -4.35 -1.30
N TYR A 63 15.13 -5.46 -1.22
CA TYR A 63 15.64 -6.81 -1.44
C TYR A 63 14.77 -7.53 -2.45
N MET A 64 15.35 -7.95 -3.58
CA MET A 64 14.64 -8.76 -4.56
C MET A 64 14.47 -10.19 -4.07
N ILE A 65 13.26 -10.71 -4.12
CA ILE A 65 12.91 -12.08 -3.72
C ILE A 65 11.76 -12.62 -4.58
N GLU A 66 11.74 -13.93 -4.79
CA GLU A 66 10.62 -14.58 -5.47
C GLU A 66 9.42 -14.80 -4.54
N MET A 67 8.23 -14.40 -4.99
CA MET A 67 6.94 -14.68 -4.33
C MET A 67 5.89 -15.09 -5.36
N TYR A 68 4.81 -15.74 -4.92
CA TYR A 68 3.65 -16.01 -5.77
C TYR A 68 2.35 -15.71 -5.04
N PHE A 69 1.28 -15.45 -5.78
CA PHE A 69 -0.06 -15.28 -5.23
C PHE A 69 -0.67 -16.64 -4.88
N GLU A 70 -1.17 -16.81 -3.66
CA GLU A 70 -1.85 -18.06 -3.27
C GLU A 70 -3.12 -18.30 -4.08
N THR A 71 -3.87 -17.23 -4.37
CA THR A 71 -5.14 -17.28 -5.10
C THR A 71 -4.92 -16.97 -6.57
N THR A 72 -5.30 -17.90 -7.46
CA THR A 72 -5.27 -17.72 -8.92
C THR A 72 -6.51 -17.01 -9.46
N GLU A 73 -7.57 -16.93 -8.65
CA GLU A 73 -8.72 -16.07 -8.91
C GLU A 73 -8.30 -14.65 -8.51
N GLY A 74 -8.24 -13.74 -9.50
CA GLY A 74 -7.73 -12.38 -9.29
C GLY A 74 -8.39 -11.68 -8.11
N PHE A 75 -7.61 -10.86 -7.38
CA PHE A 75 -8.00 -10.04 -6.23
C PHE A 75 -9.35 -10.43 -5.59
N ALA A 76 -9.40 -11.59 -4.95
CA ALA A 76 -10.61 -12.14 -4.35
C ALA A 76 -10.92 -11.55 -2.95
N GLY A 77 -10.26 -10.45 -2.57
CA GLY A 77 -10.48 -9.73 -1.31
C GLY A 77 -11.46 -8.58 -1.51
N GLU A 78 -12.69 -8.77 -1.03
CA GLU A 78 -13.75 -7.78 -0.80
C GLU A 78 -13.76 -6.56 -1.74
N GLN A 79 -14.33 -6.80 -2.91
CA GLN A 79 -14.71 -5.82 -3.93
C GLN A 79 -15.59 -4.74 -3.30
N GLU A 80 -15.07 -3.51 -3.21
CA GLU A 80 -15.81 -2.28 -2.93
C GLU A 80 -16.47 -2.21 -1.53
N LEU A 81 -15.76 -1.62 -0.56
CA LEU A 81 -16.39 -1.21 0.69
C LEU A 81 -17.03 0.16 0.50
N ILE A 82 -18.36 0.23 0.55
CA ILE A 82 -19.09 1.50 0.64
C ILE A 82 -19.01 1.97 2.10
N ASN A 83 -18.13 2.93 2.37
CA ASN A 83 -18.11 3.63 3.65
C ASN A 83 -18.99 4.90 3.53
N LYS A 84 -19.38 5.50 4.67
CA LYS A 84 -20.17 6.75 4.72
C LYS A 84 -19.49 7.94 4.02
N PHE A 85 -18.22 7.79 3.61
CA PHE A 85 -17.38 8.81 2.97
C PHE A 85 -17.05 8.52 1.49
N GLY A 86 -17.53 7.40 0.92
CA GLY A 86 -17.29 7.06 -0.49
C GLY A 86 -17.03 5.58 -0.74
N LEU A 87 -16.73 5.27 -2.00
CA LEU A 87 -16.31 3.95 -2.46
C LEU A 87 -14.79 3.81 -2.29
N GLU A 88 -14.37 2.96 -1.35
CA GLU A 88 -12.95 2.64 -1.16
C GLU A 88 -12.64 1.30 -1.83
N ILE A 89 -11.68 1.31 -2.77
CA ILE A 89 -11.22 0.09 -3.44
C ILE A 89 -9.96 -0.38 -2.75
N ARG A 90 -10.12 -1.35 -1.85
CA ARG A 90 -9.01 -2.04 -1.21
C ARG A 90 -8.67 -3.31 -1.98
N GLU A 91 -7.38 -3.49 -2.25
CA GLU A 91 -6.87 -4.70 -2.89
C GLU A 91 -6.17 -5.54 -1.82
N ASP A 92 -6.90 -6.53 -1.28
CA ASP A 92 -6.35 -7.50 -0.34
C ASP A 92 -6.00 -8.80 -1.07
N THR A 93 -4.80 -9.31 -0.82
CA THR A 93 -4.31 -10.55 -1.43
C THR A 93 -3.35 -11.28 -0.49
N THR A 94 -3.04 -12.55 -0.82
CA THR A 94 -2.10 -13.35 -0.05
C THR A 94 -0.90 -13.74 -0.93
N LEU A 95 0.27 -13.29 -0.51
CA LEU A 95 1.55 -13.65 -1.12
C LEU A 95 2.23 -14.74 -0.32
N VAL A 96 2.89 -15.66 -1.01
CA VAL A 96 3.60 -16.78 -0.39
C VAL A 96 5.08 -16.68 -0.71
N VAL A 97 5.90 -16.79 0.33
CA VAL A 97 7.37 -16.78 0.25
C VAL A 97 7.96 -17.97 1.00
N SER A 98 9.05 -18.54 0.50
CA SER A 98 9.75 -19.63 1.22
C SER A 98 10.52 -19.10 2.42
N LYS A 99 10.43 -19.80 3.57
CA LYS A 99 11.12 -19.41 4.82
C LYS A 99 12.64 -19.34 4.63
N ARG A 100 13.24 -20.35 4.01
CA ARG A 100 14.68 -20.41 3.77
C ARG A 100 15.16 -19.36 2.78
N ARG A 101 14.37 -19.07 1.73
CA ARG A 101 14.72 -18.01 0.76
C ARG A 101 14.67 -16.63 1.39
N PHE A 102 13.66 -16.38 2.23
CA PHE A 102 13.60 -15.15 3.00
C PHE A 102 14.81 -15.00 3.93
N GLU A 103 15.22 -16.07 4.61
CA GLU A 103 16.39 -16.06 5.47
C GLU A 103 17.69 -15.77 4.69
N GLU A 104 17.88 -16.44 3.55
CA GLU A 104 19.06 -16.28 2.69
C GLU A 104 19.20 -14.87 2.09
N HIS A 105 18.09 -14.25 1.65
CA HIS A 105 18.12 -12.99 0.89
C HIS A 105 17.84 -11.75 1.71
N VAL A 106 16.94 -11.84 2.68
CA VAL A 106 16.44 -10.69 3.45
C VAL A 106 16.95 -10.76 4.88
N ALA A 107 16.57 -11.77 5.66
CA ALA A 107 16.81 -11.77 7.11
C ALA A 107 18.30 -11.76 7.50
N SER A 108 19.17 -12.29 6.64
CA SER A 108 20.63 -12.28 6.85
C SER A 108 21.28 -10.91 6.63
N LYS A 109 20.62 -10.00 5.88
CA LYS A 109 21.19 -8.72 5.44
C LYS A 109 20.45 -7.50 6.00
N ALA A 110 19.13 -7.61 6.13
CA ALA A 110 18.26 -6.53 6.52
C ALA A 110 18.25 -6.33 8.05
N ASN A 111 18.12 -5.07 8.48
CA ASN A 111 17.84 -4.73 9.87
C ASN A 111 16.34 -4.87 10.15
N LEU A 112 15.88 -6.11 10.34
CA LEU A 112 14.48 -6.41 10.64
C LEU A 112 14.13 -6.09 12.10
N ILE A 113 12.90 -5.63 12.32
CA ILE A 113 12.37 -5.37 13.67
C ILE A 113 12.19 -6.68 14.44
N ALA A 114 11.58 -7.69 13.83
CA ALA A 114 11.58 -9.06 14.33
C ALA A 114 12.57 -9.91 13.53
N VAL A 115 13.43 -10.63 14.24
CA VAL A 115 14.49 -11.43 13.62
C VAL A 115 13.92 -12.70 13.00
N GLY A 116 14.30 -12.99 11.75
CA GLY A 116 14.09 -14.29 11.11
C GLY A 116 12.73 -14.51 10.42
N ARG A 117 11.85 -13.51 10.40
CA ARG A 117 10.57 -13.56 9.67
C ARG A 117 10.24 -12.20 9.03
N PRO A 118 9.37 -12.17 8.00
CA PRO A 118 8.79 -10.92 7.53
C PRO A 118 8.06 -10.20 8.66
N ASN A 119 8.10 -8.86 8.68
CA ASN A 119 7.38 -8.07 9.70
C ASN A 119 6.08 -7.52 9.16
N GLU A 120 5.10 -7.41 10.04
CA GLU A 120 3.91 -6.62 9.77
C GLU A 120 4.29 -5.14 9.60
N GLY A 121 3.73 -4.46 8.60
CA GLY A 121 4.04 -3.10 8.20
C GLY A 121 5.23 -2.94 7.24
N ASP A 122 5.94 -4.02 6.89
CA ASP A 122 6.92 -3.99 5.81
C ASP A 122 6.19 -3.90 4.45
N ILE A 123 6.85 -3.32 3.45
CA ILE A 123 6.27 -3.09 2.13
C ILE A 123 6.81 -4.11 1.11
N ILE A 124 5.95 -4.55 0.21
CA ILE A 124 6.29 -5.35 -0.97
C ILE A 124 5.88 -4.58 -2.20
N TYR A 125 6.83 -4.37 -3.11
CA TYR A 125 6.58 -3.76 -4.40
C TYR A 125 6.55 -4.81 -5.50
N LEU A 126 5.50 -4.76 -6.32
CA LEU A 126 5.30 -5.66 -7.45
C LEU A 126 5.52 -4.91 -8.78
N PRO A 127 6.64 -5.17 -9.48
CA PRO A 127 6.95 -4.50 -10.75
C PRO A 127 5.89 -4.71 -11.84
N LEU A 128 5.21 -5.87 -11.83
CA LEU A 128 4.17 -6.18 -12.82
C LEU A 128 2.95 -5.24 -12.72
N MET A 129 2.63 -4.79 -11.50
CA MET A 129 1.45 -3.96 -11.23
C MET A 129 1.81 -2.50 -10.94
N ASN A 130 3.10 -2.20 -10.77
CA ASN A 130 3.61 -0.88 -10.37
C ASN A 130 2.93 -0.36 -9.09
N SER A 131 2.70 -1.27 -8.13
CA SER A 131 1.95 -1.00 -6.90
C SER A 131 2.70 -1.54 -5.69
N PHE A 132 2.59 -0.80 -4.58
CA PHE A 132 3.09 -1.18 -3.27
C PHE A 132 1.99 -1.85 -2.44
N PHE A 133 2.38 -2.86 -1.67
CA PHE A 133 1.51 -3.58 -0.75
C PHE A 133 2.14 -3.62 0.63
N GLU A 134 1.35 -3.39 1.66
CA GLU A 134 1.76 -3.46 3.05
C GLU A 134 1.40 -4.83 3.64
N ILE A 135 2.33 -5.44 4.37
CA ILE A 135 2.07 -6.69 5.08
C ILE A 135 1.22 -6.42 6.32
N LYS A 136 -0.04 -6.84 6.30
CA LYS A 136 -0.94 -6.73 7.45
C LYS A 136 -0.76 -7.87 8.44
N PHE A 137 -0.52 -9.08 7.95
CA PHE A 137 -0.36 -10.25 8.80
C PHE A 137 0.55 -11.30 8.18
N VAL A 138 1.38 -11.92 9.02
CA VAL A 138 2.30 -13.01 8.63
C VAL A 138 1.85 -14.30 9.29
N GLU A 139 1.39 -15.25 8.48
CA GLU A 139 1.07 -16.60 8.92
C GLU A 139 2.29 -17.51 8.80
N ASP A 140 2.71 -18.09 9.93
CA ASP A 140 3.86 -18.97 10.02
C ASP A 140 3.49 -20.43 10.34
N GLN A 141 2.23 -20.70 10.71
CA GLN A 141 1.75 -21.99 11.21
C GLN A 141 0.37 -22.35 10.65
N GLU A 142 0.28 -23.53 10.03
CA GLU A 142 -0.98 -24.22 9.75
C GLU A 142 -0.97 -25.60 10.43
N PRO A 143 -1.95 -25.92 11.29
CA PRO A 143 -1.95 -27.16 12.09
C PRO A 143 -2.08 -28.45 11.28
N PHE A 144 -2.47 -28.37 9.99
CA PHE A 144 -2.70 -29.54 9.13
C PHE A 144 -1.71 -29.66 7.96
N PHE A 145 -0.52 -29.06 8.07
CA PHE A 145 0.46 -29.17 6.99
C PHE A 145 1.08 -30.58 6.92
N GLN A 146 1.25 -31.07 5.68
CA GLN A 146 1.90 -32.33 5.41
C GLN A 146 3.33 -32.27 5.98
N LEU A 147 3.75 -33.27 6.77
CA LEU A 147 5.03 -33.32 7.52
C LEU A 147 5.14 -32.41 8.78
N GLY A 148 4.06 -31.77 9.21
CA GLY A 148 4.00 -31.05 10.49
C GLY A 148 4.90 -29.81 10.57
N ASN A 149 5.34 -29.27 9.44
CA ASN A 149 6.04 -27.99 9.34
C ASN A 149 5.65 -27.29 8.04
N LEU A 150 5.27 -26.02 8.12
CA LEU A 150 5.02 -25.17 6.97
C LEU A 150 6.36 -24.54 6.51
N PRO A 151 6.87 -24.86 5.32
CA PRO A 151 8.15 -24.32 4.81
C PRO A 151 8.01 -22.93 4.14
N VAL A 152 6.82 -22.34 4.20
CA VAL A 152 6.50 -21.03 3.60
C VAL A 152 5.93 -20.08 4.65
N TYR A 153 6.06 -18.78 4.41
CA TYR A 153 5.27 -17.74 5.07
C TYR A 153 4.13 -17.34 4.14
N LYS A 154 2.91 -17.24 4.67
CA LYS A 154 1.79 -16.62 3.95
C LYS A 154 1.61 -15.21 4.48
N LEU A 155 1.69 -14.24 3.58
CA LEU A 155 1.64 -12.82 3.89
C LEU A 155 0.29 -12.30 3.41
N ARG A 156 -0.59 -11.92 4.34
CA ARG A 156 -1.76 -11.14 4.00
C ARG A 156 -1.31 -9.71 3.78
N VAL A 157 -1.50 -9.24 2.56
CA VAL A 157 -1.07 -7.91 2.14
C VAL A 157 -2.25 -7.12 1.63
N SER A 158 -2.26 -5.82 1.92
CA SER A 158 -3.21 -4.86 1.37
C SER A 158 -2.45 -3.82 0.56
N ARG A 159 -3.11 -3.11 -0.36
CA ARG A 159 -2.49 -1.97 -1.05
C ARG A 159 -1.96 -0.94 -0.04
N PHE A 160 -0.74 -0.45 -0.26
CA PHE A 160 -0.10 0.53 0.61
C PHE A 160 -0.74 1.90 0.43
N GLU A 161 -0.99 2.59 1.55
CA GLU A 161 -1.52 3.94 1.58
C GLU A 161 -0.41 4.90 2.02
N TYR A 162 -0.13 5.90 1.20
CA TYR A 162 0.89 6.90 1.50
C TYR A 162 0.40 7.85 2.59
N SER A 163 1.16 7.95 3.68
CA SER A 163 0.92 8.81 4.84
C SER A 163 2.16 9.69 5.16
N ASN A 164 2.77 10.26 4.11
CA ASN A 164 4.01 11.04 4.17
C ASN A 164 5.27 10.23 4.58
N GLU A 165 5.27 8.91 4.43
CA GLU A 165 6.49 8.10 4.54
C GLU A 165 7.39 8.31 3.33
N GLU A 166 8.69 8.46 3.58
CA GLU A 166 9.71 8.52 2.53
C GLU A 166 10.15 7.10 2.13
N ILE A 167 10.01 6.77 0.84
CA ILE A 167 10.58 5.57 0.22
C ILE A 167 11.76 6.02 -0.63
N ASN A 168 12.98 5.76 -0.17
CA ASN A 168 14.20 6.18 -0.84
C ASN A 168 15.20 5.04 -0.81
N THR A 169 15.02 4.12 -1.76
CA THR A 169 15.78 2.86 -1.78
C THR A 169 17.03 2.92 -2.63
N GLY A 170 17.23 4.03 -3.36
CA GLY A 170 18.29 4.18 -4.35
C GLY A 170 18.07 3.36 -5.61
N GLN A 171 16.85 2.85 -5.82
CA GLN A 171 16.43 2.15 -7.04
C GLN A 171 15.48 3.05 -7.79
N ASP A 172 15.89 3.53 -8.97
CA ASP A 172 15.13 4.45 -9.81
C ASP A 172 13.67 4.02 -10.01
N LEU A 173 13.43 2.71 -10.13
CA LEU A 173 12.10 2.15 -10.35
C LEU A 173 11.18 2.29 -9.14
N LEU A 174 11.69 2.10 -7.93
CA LEU A 174 10.92 2.22 -6.70
C LEU A 174 10.69 3.69 -6.35
N ASP A 175 11.75 4.49 -6.49
CA ASP A 175 11.72 5.91 -6.13
C ASP A 175 10.78 6.69 -7.09
N GLN A 176 10.79 6.39 -8.40
CA GLN A 176 9.81 6.97 -9.35
C GLN A 176 8.36 6.54 -9.09
N ALA A 177 8.16 5.32 -8.56
CA ALA A 177 6.83 4.85 -8.23
C ALA A 177 6.25 5.59 -7.02
N GLU A 178 7.09 6.02 -6.06
CA GLU A 178 6.69 6.90 -4.96
C GLU A 178 6.39 8.32 -5.45
N ASP A 179 7.28 8.92 -6.27
CA ASP A 179 7.14 10.30 -6.78
C ASP A 179 5.78 10.56 -7.45
N LYS A 180 5.16 9.53 -8.04
CA LYS A 180 3.85 9.65 -8.69
C LYS A 180 2.70 9.82 -7.71
N TYR A 181 2.79 9.23 -6.52
CA TYR A 181 1.72 9.18 -5.52
C TYR A 181 2.07 9.98 -4.26
N THR A 182 3.19 10.70 -4.28
CA THR A 182 3.62 11.55 -3.19
C THR A 182 2.59 12.67 -2.96
N LEU A 183 2.24 12.92 -1.70
CA LEU A 183 1.36 14.03 -1.32
C LEU A 183 2.12 15.37 -1.29
N ASN A 184 3.44 15.33 -1.49
CA ASN A 184 4.29 16.51 -1.44
C ASN A 184 4.23 17.31 -2.74
N THR A 185 3.29 18.25 -2.80
CA THR A 185 3.08 19.17 -3.94
C THR A 185 4.31 19.99 -4.31
N LEU A 186 5.27 20.19 -3.38
CA LEU A 186 6.51 20.92 -3.65
C LEU A 186 7.45 20.21 -4.62
N ASN A 187 7.34 18.88 -4.75
CA ASN A 187 8.16 18.11 -5.71
C ASN A 187 7.81 18.47 -7.16
N HIS A 188 6.60 18.96 -7.41
CA HIS A 188 6.15 19.35 -8.75
C HIS A 188 6.36 20.83 -9.07
N LYS A 189 7.08 21.60 -8.24
CA LYS A 189 7.32 23.02 -8.53
C LYS A 189 8.29 23.16 -9.71
N LEU A 190 8.03 24.15 -10.56
CA LEU A 190 9.01 24.56 -11.58
C LEU A 190 10.24 25.17 -10.88
N SER A 191 11.37 24.46 -10.94
CA SER A 191 12.62 24.91 -10.34
C SER A 191 13.48 25.68 -11.35
N LEU A 192 14.08 26.78 -10.91
CA LEU A 192 15.00 27.61 -11.69
C LEU A 192 16.45 27.21 -11.38
N GLU A 193 17.33 27.28 -12.38
CA GLU A 193 18.75 27.03 -12.19
C GLU A 193 19.36 28.07 -11.24
N SER A 194 20.08 27.60 -10.21
CA SER A 194 20.59 28.39 -9.09
C SER A 194 21.73 29.33 -9.51
N GLY A 195 21.38 30.50 -10.04
CA GLY A 195 22.32 31.57 -10.36
C GLY A 195 22.42 32.67 -9.29
N GLN A 196 21.41 32.84 -8.42
CA GLN A 196 21.34 34.02 -7.56
C GLN A 196 20.47 33.85 -6.29
N VAL A 197 20.73 32.80 -5.50
CA VAL A 197 20.05 32.53 -4.21
C VAL A 197 20.06 33.74 -3.25
N ALA A 198 21.08 34.60 -3.35
CA ALA A 198 21.25 35.75 -2.47
C ALA A 198 20.31 36.94 -2.76
N LEU A 199 19.57 36.96 -3.88
CA LEU A 199 18.73 38.11 -4.25
C LEU A 199 17.23 37.83 -4.37
N THR A 200 16.81 36.57 -4.57
CA THR A 200 15.41 36.24 -4.87
C THR A 200 14.79 35.12 -4.04
N GLY A 201 15.53 34.47 -3.11
CA GLY A 201 15.01 33.29 -2.41
C GLY A 201 14.89 32.07 -3.33
N ASP A 202 14.65 30.90 -2.74
CA ASP A 202 14.76 29.58 -3.39
C ASP A 202 14.14 29.52 -4.79
N GLY A 203 14.93 29.03 -5.76
CA GLY A 203 14.68 29.09 -7.19
C GLY A 203 13.41 28.37 -7.65
N SER A 204 12.26 29.02 -7.54
CA SER A 204 10.99 28.63 -8.15
C SER A 204 10.16 29.87 -8.49
N ILE A 205 9.25 29.75 -9.47
CA ILE A 205 8.39 30.87 -9.88
C ILE A 205 7.16 30.93 -8.97
N GLU A 206 7.01 32.03 -8.23
CA GLU A 206 5.81 32.36 -7.46
C GLU A 206 4.79 33.06 -8.39
N LEU A 207 3.52 32.65 -8.32
CA LEU A 207 2.44 33.27 -9.09
C LEU A 207 1.97 34.57 -8.42
N GLU A 208 1.44 35.49 -9.22
CA GLU A 208 1.09 36.86 -8.77
C GLU A 208 0.00 36.87 -7.69
N ASP A 209 -0.82 35.80 -7.62
CA ASP A 209 -1.72 35.55 -6.48
C ASP A 209 -0.91 34.95 -5.33
N TYR A 210 -0.43 35.83 -4.45
CA TYR A 210 0.54 35.55 -3.39
C TYR A 210 0.11 34.44 -2.40
N PHE A 211 -1.18 34.06 -2.36
CA PHE A 211 -1.72 33.02 -1.49
C PHE A 211 -2.81 32.18 -2.17
N ASP A 212 -2.82 30.87 -1.87
CA ASP A 212 -4.08 30.12 -1.87
C ASP A 212 -4.95 30.68 -0.73
N TYR A 213 -6.07 31.31 -1.09
CA TYR A 213 -7.00 31.96 -0.16
C TYR A 213 -7.49 31.03 0.96
N SER A 214 -7.38 29.71 0.77
CA SER A 214 -7.83 28.71 1.74
C SER A 214 -6.75 28.30 2.77
N THR A 215 -5.47 28.36 2.43
CA THR A 215 -4.37 27.83 3.28
C THR A 215 -3.31 28.87 3.66
N GLY A 216 -3.25 30.02 2.98
CA GLY A 216 -2.20 31.03 3.21
C GLY A 216 -0.81 30.57 2.81
N GLN A 217 -0.70 29.56 1.93
CA GLN A 217 0.55 29.10 1.35
C GLN A 217 0.83 29.83 0.02
N LYS A 218 2.11 30.02 -0.30
CA LYS A 218 2.54 30.66 -1.56
C LYS A 218 2.08 29.83 -2.76
N SER A 219 1.46 30.48 -3.74
CA SER A 219 1.09 29.84 -5.01
C SER A 219 2.33 29.73 -5.90
N LEU A 220 2.70 28.50 -6.26
CA LEU A 220 3.88 28.19 -7.07
C LEU A 220 3.45 27.75 -8.48
N LEU A 221 4.24 28.10 -9.49
CA LEU A 221 4.07 27.52 -10.81
C LEU A 221 4.45 26.03 -10.77
N MET A 222 3.46 25.16 -11.03
CA MET A 222 3.63 23.71 -11.00
C MET A 222 3.89 23.15 -12.40
N LEU A 223 4.65 22.06 -12.47
CA LEU A 223 4.88 21.27 -13.67
C LEU A 223 3.59 20.55 -14.09
N GLU A 224 3.49 20.21 -15.38
CA GLU A 224 2.37 19.45 -15.94
C GLU A 224 2.20 18.03 -15.35
N THR A 225 3.21 17.55 -14.63
CA THR A 225 3.16 16.29 -13.87
C THR A 225 2.26 16.36 -12.64
N TYR A 226 1.90 17.57 -12.18
CA TYR A 226 0.99 17.74 -11.05
C TYR A 226 -0.47 17.56 -11.49
N SER A 227 -1.13 16.56 -10.93
CA SER A 227 -2.58 16.39 -11.02
C SER A 227 -3.18 16.42 -9.62
N GLY A 228 -4.04 17.40 -9.34
CA GLY A 228 -4.67 17.54 -8.03
C GLY A 228 -5.65 16.40 -7.68
N THR A 229 -6.02 15.57 -8.65
CA THR A 229 -7.00 14.49 -8.50
C THR A 229 -6.35 13.12 -8.35
N ASP A 230 -5.11 12.93 -8.81
CA ASP A 230 -4.47 11.60 -8.92
C ASP A 230 -3.57 11.23 -7.72
N ASN A 231 -3.44 12.12 -6.72
CA ASN A 231 -2.49 11.94 -5.61
C ASN A 231 -2.97 10.93 -4.55
N ILE A 232 -4.21 10.44 -4.63
CA ILE A 232 -4.75 9.46 -3.67
C ILE A 232 -4.99 8.14 -4.39
N ALA A 233 -4.03 7.21 -4.27
CA ALA A 233 -4.07 5.92 -4.98
C ALA A 233 -5.32 5.07 -4.67
N THR A 234 -5.95 5.24 -3.51
CA THR A 234 -7.12 4.45 -3.08
C THR A 234 -8.46 5.08 -3.45
N GLN A 235 -8.47 6.33 -3.93
CA GLN A 235 -9.70 6.98 -4.36
C GLN A 235 -10.00 6.58 -5.81
N SER A 236 -11.18 6.00 -6.03
CA SER A 236 -11.66 5.77 -7.39
C SER A 236 -11.85 7.12 -8.10
N PRO A 237 -11.40 7.27 -9.37
CA PRO A 237 -11.60 8.50 -10.14
C PRO A 237 -13.07 8.93 -10.29
N TYR A 238 -14.00 8.00 -10.06
CA TYR A 238 -15.45 8.19 -10.20
C TYR A 238 -16.19 8.21 -8.85
N ALA A 239 -15.47 8.22 -7.73
CA ALA A 239 -16.06 8.23 -6.39
C ALA A 239 -16.07 9.63 -5.76
N SER A 240 -16.03 10.70 -6.57
CA SER A 240 -16.26 12.03 -6.04
C SER A 240 -17.73 12.19 -5.65
N ASN A 241 -18.02 12.97 -4.62
CA ASN A 241 -19.40 13.28 -4.25
C ASN A 241 -20.19 13.88 -5.42
N LEU A 242 -19.51 14.60 -6.33
CA LEU A 242 -20.15 15.19 -7.51
C LEU A 242 -20.53 14.13 -8.55
N ASP A 243 -19.70 13.11 -8.75
CA ASP A 243 -19.98 12.00 -9.67
C ASP A 243 -21.09 11.11 -9.13
N LEU A 244 -21.05 10.80 -7.83
CA LEU A 244 -22.11 10.04 -7.14
C LEU A 244 -23.44 10.80 -7.16
N ASN A 245 -23.40 12.11 -6.95
CA ASN A 245 -24.58 12.96 -7.05
C ASN A 245 -25.12 12.97 -8.49
N SER A 246 -24.25 13.16 -9.50
CA SER A 246 -24.65 13.15 -10.91
C SER A 246 -25.25 11.81 -11.38
N GLU A 247 -24.66 10.67 -11.00
CA GLU A 247 -25.19 9.33 -11.36
C GLU A 247 -26.47 9.01 -10.58
N ALA A 248 -26.62 9.54 -9.36
CA ALA A 248 -27.85 9.45 -8.58
C ALA A 248 -28.93 10.47 -8.99
N GLY A 249 -28.65 11.33 -9.98
CA GLY A 249 -29.59 12.35 -10.48
C GLY A 249 -29.63 13.66 -9.69
N TYR A 250 -28.79 13.81 -8.67
CA TYR A 250 -28.62 15.04 -7.90
C TYR A 250 -27.61 15.95 -8.59
N ASP A 251 -28.08 16.94 -9.34
CA ASP A 251 -27.21 18.02 -9.83
C ASP A 251 -27.41 19.30 -9.01
N THR A 252 -26.37 20.14 -8.93
CA THR A 252 -26.49 21.48 -8.32
C THR A 252 -27.04 22.52 -9.29
N ALA A 253 -27.52 22.11 -10.47
CA ALA A 253 -27.97 22.99 -11.54
C ALA A 253 -29.47 23.30 -11.44
N GLY A 254 -30.24 22.58 -10.62
CA GLY A 254 -31.64 22.89 -10.34
C GLY A 254 -32.15 22.43 -8.97
N THR A 255 -33.03 23.22 -8.36
CA THR A 255 -33.73 22.90 -7.10
C THR A 255 -34.94 21.96 -7.30
N ALA A 256 -35.10 21.38 -8.48
CA ALA A 256 -36.27 20.58 -8.85
C ALA A 256 -36.11 19.10 -8.50
N ASP A 257 -34.89 18.64 -8.24
CA ASP A 257 -34.55 17.24 -7.94
C ASP A 257 -33.96 17.07 -6.52
N ASP A 258 -34.12 18.09 -5.68
CA ASP A 258 -33.76 18.01 -4.27
C ASP A 258 -34.80 17.18 -3.51
N ILE A 259 -34.34 16.28 -2.63
CA ILE A 259 -35.19 15.47 -1.72
C ILE A 259 -36.07 16.37 -0.81
N LEU A 260 -35.72 17.65 -0.69
CA LEU A 260 -36.44 18.66 0.08
C LEU A 260 -37.21 19.59 -0.85
N ASP A 261 -38.47 19.24 -1.15
CA ASP A 261 -39.42 20.11 -1.83
C ASP A 261 -39.98 21.16 -0.85
N PHE A 262 -39.52 22.41 -0.97
CA PHE A 262 -40.01 23.54 -0.18
C PHE A 262 -41.23 24.24 -0.81
N THR A 263 -41.79 23.71 -1.90
CA THR A 263 -43.05 24.21 -2.49
C THR A 263 -44.28 23.61 -1.83
N GLU A 264 -44.13 22.50 -1.10
CA GLU A 264 -45.18 21.94 -0.28
C GLU A 264 -45.29 22.68 1.06
N ARG A 265 -46.54 22.99 1.45
CA ARG A 265 -46.83 23.67 2.71
C ARG A 265 -46.36 22.82 3.88
N ASN A 266 -45.64 23.42 4.83
CA ASN A 266 -45.08 22.71 5.98
C ASN A 266 -46.14 21.80 6.66
N PRO A 267 -45.94 20.47 6.70
CA PRO A 267 -46.91 19.54 7.29
C PRO A 267 -47.05 19.70 8.81
N PHE A 268 -46.16 20.47 9.45
CA PHE A 268 -46.23 20.82 10.87
C PHE A 268 -46.86 22.18 11.15
N GLY A 269 -47.42 22.84 10.12
CA GLY A 269 -48.09 24.13 10.22
C GLY A 269 -47.12 25.31 10.06
N GLU A 270 -47.59 26.36 9.41
CA GLU A 270 -46.88 27.63 9.33
C GLU A 270 -47.33 28.55 10.47
N VAL A 271 -46.49 29.49 10.87
CA VAL A 271 -46.89 30.54 11.81
C VAL A 271 -47.76 31.52 11.02
N ASP A 272 -49.07 31.51 11.26
CA ASP A 272 -49.98 32.49 10.68
C ASP A 272 -49.58 33.90 11.18
N GLU A 273 -49.14 34.78 10.27
CA GLU A 273 -49.09 36.25 10.47
C GLU A 273 -50.44 36.89 10.11
#